data_AF-A0A2Z3UVF3-F1
#
_entry.id   AF-A0A2Z3UVF3-F1
#
_cell.length_a   1.000
_cell.length_b   1.000
_cell.length_c   1.000
_cell.angle_alpha   90.00
_cell.angle_beta   90.00
_cell.angle_gamma   90.00
#
_symmetry.space_group_name_H-M   'P 1'
#
loop_
_entity.id
_entity.type
_entity.pdbx_description
1 polymer ?
#
loop_
_entity_poly.entity_id
_entity_poly.type
_entity_poly.pdbx_seq_one_letter_code
_entity_poly.pdbx_strand_id
1 'polypeptide(L)'
;MKAGQIHDWNQRAGRAHRGQTASDGLVLVETGLGLDDVRDPGGTLGSDWVEMAQPVLAEEETAIRQVARLGYSPDDVRHVIVTHLDVDHCGGLPDFPDAQVRVLAAELEAATTEAPSFRYRPAHWAHGPKWVSYTAEPGEEWFGFTSVQPKGLPPEIRLVPLGGHTAGHTGVAVREGDRWLLHCGDAYYYHRELDKDPHPHPLLDFVQTGSEVHRDLRLGTQARLRELVRDHGDEVSVISAHDPWELDRYR
;
A
#
# COMPACT_ATOMS: atom_id res chain seq x y z
N MET A 1 3.39 -10.90 9.47
CA MET A 1 2.89 -9.54 9.10
C MET A 1 1.42 -9.45 9.47
N LYS A 2 0.94 -8.32 10.01
CA LYS A 2 -0.47 -8.18 10.45
C LYS A 2 -1.27 -7.47 9.36
N ALA A 3 -2.26 -8.13 8.77
CA ALA A 3 -3.22 -7.52 7.84
C ALA A 3 -4.00 -6.34 8.47
N GLY A 4 -3.99 -6.24 9.80
CA GLY A 4 -4.51 -5.09 10.55
C GLY A 4 -3.93 -3.71 10.19
N GLN A 5 -2.85 -3.59 9.40
CA GLN A 5 -2.27 -2.29 8.99
C GLN A 5 -3.12 -1.56 7.95
N ILE A 6 -3.82 -2.32 7.10
CA ILE A 6 -4.72 -1.81 6.05
C ILE A 6 -6.05 -1.34 6.64
N HIS A 7 -6.36 -1.74 7.88
CA HIS A 7 -7.66 -1.50 8.53
C HIS A 7 -7.95 -0.06 8.89
N ASP A 8 -6.99 0.61 9.47
CA ASP A 8 -7.20 1.96 9.99
C ASP A 8 -7.10 3.01 8.90
N TRP A 9 -6.21 2.75 7.94
CA TRP A 9 -5.96 3.61 6.81
C TRP A 9 -7.23 3.78 5.95
N ASN A 10 -7.91 2.67 5.61
CA ASN A 10 -9.14 2.72 4.81
C ASN A 10 -10.30 3.36 5.57
N GLN A 11 -10.33 3.29 6.90
CA GLN A 11 -11.31 4.04 7.69
C GLN A 11 -11.14 5.55 7.55
N ARG A 12 -9.90 6.04 7.56
CA ARG A 12 -9.57 7.48 7.48
C ARG A 12 -9.65 8.05 6.07
N ALA A 13 -9.15 7.34 5.06
CA ALA A 13 -9.42 7.68 3.66
C ALA A 13 -10.93 7.71 3.37
N GLY A 14 -11.69 6.77 3.95
CA GLY A 14 -13.16 6.77 3.93
C GLY A 14 -13.83 7.84 4.82
N ARG A 15 -13.10 8.54 5.72
CA ARG A 15 -13.59 9.73 6.45
C ARG A 15 -13.27 11.03 5.72
N ALA A 16 -12.07 11.15 5.18
CA ALA A 16 -11.59 12.32 4.44
C ALA A 16 -12.42 12.60 3.19
N HIS A 17 -13.02 11.57 2.60
CA HIS A 17 -13.86 11.67 1.40
C HIS A 17 -15.38 11.57 1.63
N ARG A 18 -15.86 11.83 2.85
CA ARG A 18 -17.30 11.95 3.15
C ARG A 18 -17.96 13.21 2.56
N GLY A 19 -17.19 14.08 1.91
CA GLY A 19 -17.70 15.30 1.27
C GLY A 19 -17.98 15.09 -0.22
N GLN A 20 -19.24 14.77 -0.56
CA GLN A 20 -19.83 14.87 -1.91
C GLN A 20 -18.97 14.25 -3.04
N THR A 21 -19.17 13.00 -3.41
CA THR A 21 -20.24 12.64 -4.36
C THR A 21 -20.77 11.23 -4.09
N ALA A 22 -22.09 11.08 -4.08
CA ALA A 22 -22.74 9.77 -4.09
C ALA A 22 -22.59 9.02 -5.45
N SER A 23 -21.66 9.44 -6.34
CA SER A 23 -21.55 8.96 -7.72
C SER A 23 -20.29 8.18 -8.06
N ASP A 24 -19.20 8.27 -7.27
CA ASP A 24 -17.87 7.82 -7.73
C ASP A 24 -17.34 6.57 -6.99
N GLY A 25 -18.05 6.12 -5.96
CA GLY A 25 -17.74 4.90 -5.18
C GLY A 25 -16.49 5.00 -4.30
N LEU A 26 -16.17 3.91 -3.59
CA LEU A 26 -15.07 3.85 -2.63
C LEU A 26 -13.73 3.64 -3.33
N VAL A 27 -12.70 4.30 -2.78
CA VAL A 27 -11.29 4.07 -3.10
C VAL A 27 -10.66 3.36 -1.91
N LEU A 28 -10.09 2.19 -2.16
CA LEU A 28 -9.30 1.42 -1.21
C LEU A 28 -7.81 1.64 -1.50
N VAL A 29 -6.96 1.77 -0.47
CA VAL A 29 -5.50 1.60 -0.63
C VAL A 29 -5.08 0.32 0.07
N GLU A 30 -4.39 -0.52 -0.69
CA GLU A 30 -4.09 -1.92 -0.41
C GLU A 30 -5.31 -2.81 -0.20
N THR A 31 -5.13 -4.11 -0.48
CA THR A 31 -6.13 -5.13 -0.16
C THR A 31 -5.65 -6.13 0.88
N GLY A 32 -4.34 -6.22 1.09
CA GLY A 32 -3.76 -7.11 2.06
C GLY A 32 -3.92 -8.55 1.64
N LEU A 33 -4.03 -9.44 2.63
CA LEU A 33 -4.46 -10.82 2.39
C LEU A 33 -5.96 -10.87 2.08
N GLY A 34 -6.32 -11.63 1.05
CA GLY A 34 -7.69 -11.86 0.62
C GLY A 34 -8.38 -13.02 1.33
N LEU A 35 -9.67 -13.22 1.06
CA LEU A 35 -10.40 -14.39 1.59
C LEU A 35 -9.78 -15.72 1.12
N ASP A 36 -9.35 -15.79 -0.13
CA ASP A 36 -8.73 -16.99 -0.68
C ASP A 36 -7.35 -17.26 -0.04
N ASP A 37 -6.60 -16.22 0.33
CA ASP A 37 -5.35 -16.34 1.08
C ASP A 37 -5.56 -16.95 2.47
N VAL A 38 -6.66 -16.58 3.14
CA VAL A 38 -7.01 -17.13 4.44
C VAL A 38 -7.51 -18.57 4.33
N ARG A 39 -8.28 -18.89 3.28
CA ARG A 39 -8.93 -20.19 3.10
C ARG A 39 -8.02 -21.26 2.52
N ASP A 40 -7.11 -20.89 1.63
CA ASP A 40 -6.12 -21.76 1.02
C ASP A 40 -4.74 -21.07 0.99
N PRO A 41 -4.11 -20.86 2.16
CA PRO A 41 -2.84 -20.15 2.25
C PRO A 41 -1.72 -20.85 1.47
N GLY A 42 -1.71 -22.19 1.43
CA GLY A 42 -0.70 -22.94 0.70
C GLY A 42 -0.82 -22.75 -0.82
N GLY A 43 -2.05 -22.73 -1.36
CA GLY A 43 -2.30 -22.58 -2.80
C GLY A 43 -2.13 -21.16 -3.32
N THR A 44 -2.44 -20.15 -2.52
CA THR A 44 -2.48 -18.74 -2.94
C THR A 44 -1.22 -17.95 -2.53
N LEU A 45 -0.71 -18.18 -1.31
CA LEU A 45 0.49 -17.53 -0.78
C LEU A 45 1.76 -18.37 -0.97
N GLY A 46 1.62 -19.69 -1.19
CA GLY A 46 2.72 -20.64 -1.27
C GLY A 46 3.20 -21.09 0.11
N SER A 47 3.28 -22.41 0.33
CA SER A 47 3.59 -23.01 1.64
C SER A 47 4.90 -22.51 2.27
N ASP A 48 5.97 -22.37 1.48
CA ASP A 48 7.27 -21.90 1.99
C ASP A 48 7.17 -20.46 2.53
N TRP A 49 6.38 -19.61 1.86
CA TRP A 49 6.15 -18.24 2.32
C TRP A 49 5.30 -18.22 3.58
N VAL A 50 4.27 -19.07 3.68
CA VAL A 50 3.42 -19.18 4.87
C VAL A 50 4.24 -19.64 6.08
N GLU A 51 5.12 -20.62 5.90
CA GLU A 51 6.02 -21.10 6.95
C GLU A 51 6.98 -20.00 7.44
N MET A 52 7.56 -19.24 6.50
CA MET A 52 8.49 -18.15 6.80
C MET A 52 7.79 -16.94 7.43
N ALA A 53 6.70 -16.45 6.83
CA ALA A 53 6.07 -15.17 7.17
C ALA A 53 5.09 -15.26 8.33
N GLN A 54 4.59 -16.48 8.62
CA GLN A 54 3.59 -16.78 9.65
C GLN A 54 2.47 -15.71 9.71
N PRO A 55 1.75 -15.49 8.61
CA PRO A 55 0.72 -14.46 8.54
C PRO A 55 -0.42 -14.74 9.53
N VAL A 56 -1.09 -13.67 9.97
CA VAL A 56 -2.38 -13.82 10.64
C VAL A 56 -3.42 -14.15 9.57
N LEU A 57 -3.93 -15.38 9.59
CA LEU A 57 -4.94 -15.87 8.64
C LEU A 57 -6.33 -15.75 9.26
N ALA A 58 -6.81 -14.52 9.33
CA ALA A 58 -8.08 -14.16 9.96
C ALA A 58 -8.98 -13.48 8.92
N GLU A 59 -10.12 -14.11 8.57
CA GLU A 59 -11.03 -13.54 7.57
C GLU A 59 -11.49 -12.14 7.98
N GLU A 60 -11.69 -11.88 9.28
CA GLU A 60 -12.10 -10.59 9.81
C GLU A 60 -11.09 -9.45 9.61
N GLU A 61 -9.84 -9.77 9.28
CA GLU A 61 -8.80 -8.81 8.91
C GLU A 61 -8.75 -8.55 7.40
N THR A 62 -9.47 -9.29 6.54
CA THR A 62 -9.45 -9.04 5.09
C THR A 62 -10.20 -7.77 4.73
N ALA A 63 -9.73 -7.05 3.70
CA ALA A 63 -10.32 -5.78 3.28
C ALA A 63 -11.83 -5.90 3.02
N ILE A 64 -12.30 -6.97 2.38
CA ILE A 64 -13.72 -7.19 2.11
C ILE A 64 -14.57 -7.29 3.39
N ARG A 65 -14.08 -7.95 4.45
CA ARG A 65 -14.80 -8.00 5.74
C ARG A 65 -14.80 -6.66 6.45
N GLN A 66 -13.74 -5.88 6.29
CA GLN A 66 -13.66 -4.55 6.87
C GLN A 66 -14.58 -3.55 6.16
N VAL A 67 -14.63 -3.57 4.82
CA VAL A 67 -15.59 -2.80 4.01
C VAL A 67 -17.02 -3.10 4.45
N ALA A 68 -17.36 -4.38 4.61
CA ALA A 68 -18.67 -4.81 5.11
C ALA A 68 -18.97 -4.29 6.53
N ARG A 69 -17.98 -4.29 7.43
CA ARG A 69 -18.12 -3.78 8.81
C ARG A 69 -18.40 -2.27 8.84
N LEU A 70 -17.92 -1.53 7.85
CA LEU A 70 -18.20 -0.10 7.68
C LEU A 70 -19.59 0.18 7.08
N GLY A 71 -20.35 -0.87 6.75
CA GLY A 71 -21.70 -0.76 6.21
C GLY A 71 -21.77 -0.66 4.69
N TYR A 72 -20.67 -0.93 3.99
CA TYR A 72 -20.59 -0.89 2.53
C TYR A 72 -20.65 -2.28 1.90
N SER A 73 -21.16 -2.36 0.67
CA SER A 73 -21.02 -3.53 -0.18
C SER A 73 -19.59 -3.59 -0.75
N PRO A 74 -19.02 -4.77 -0.99
CA PRO A 74 -17.79 -4.89 -1.79
C PRO A 74 -17.91 -4.22 -3.16
N ASP A 75 -19.11 -4.23 -3.76
CA ASP A 75 -19.40 -3.58 -5.06
C ASP A 75 -19.33 -2.04 -5.01
N ASP A 76 -19.38 -1.47 -3.80
CA ASP A 76 -19.17 -0.03 -3.62
C ASP A 76 -17.69 0.34 -3.83
N VAL A 77 -16.76 -0.62 -3.77
CA VAL A 77 -15.34 -0.40 -4.08
C VAL A 77 -15.15 -0.34 -5.59
N ARG A 78 -14.93 0.87 -6.09
CA ARG A 78 -14.75 1.13 -7.53
C ARG A 78 -13.28 1.27 -7.92
N HIS A 79 -12.43 1.57 -6.95
CA HIS A 79 -11.01 1.76 -7.13
C HIS A 79 -10.22 1.08 -6.01
N VAL A 80 -9.17 0.38 -6.40
CA VAL A 80 -8.13 -0.10 -5.50
C VAL A 80 -6.82 0.51 -5.97
N ILE A 81 -6.07 1.16 -5.08
CA ILE A 81 -4.70 1.59 -5.33
C ILE A 81 -3.79 0.68 -4.53
N VAL A 82 -2.77 0.13 -5.16
CA VAL A 82 -1.75 -0.66 -4.46
C VAL A 82 -0.42 0.09 -4.51
N THR A 83 0.30 0.11 -3.39
CA THR A 83 1.66 0.69 -3.32
C THR A 83 2.63 -0.14 -4.12
N HIS A 84 2.43 -1.46 -4.14
CA HIS A 84 3.13 -2.43 -4.96
C HIS A 84 2.38 -3.77 -4.99
N LEU A 85 2.90 -4.79 -5.71
CA LEU A 85 2.20 -6.07 -5.94
C LEU A 85 2.79 -7.25 -5.16
N ASP A 86 3.45 -6.99 -4.02
CA ASP A 86 3.89 -8.09 -3.17
C ASP A 86 2.69 -8.83 -2.56
N VAL A 87 2.94 -10.11 -2.29
CA VAL A 87 1.99 -11.14 -1.83
C VAL A 87 1.11 -10.69 -0.66
N ASP A 88 1.62 -9.86 0.25
CA ASP A 88 0.90 -9.38 1.42
C ASP A 88 0.16 -8.05 1.22
N HIS A 89 0.26 -7.44 0.04
CA HIS A 89 -0.35 -6.13 -0.29
C HIS A 89 -1.53 -6.25 -1.25
N CYS A 90 -1.47 -7.18 -2.20
CA CYS A 90 -2.46 -7.33 -3.27
C CYS A 90 -3.30 -8.62 -3.23
N GLY A 91 -3.16 -9.43 -2.18
CA GLY A 91 -3.84 -10.71 -2.05
C GLY A 91 -5.37 -10.66 -2.06
N GLY A 92 -5.96 -9.58 -1.56
CA GLY A 92 -7.40 -9.34 -1.58
C GLY A 92 -7.94 -8.72 -2.86
N LEU A 93 -7.15 -8.56 -3.93
CA LEU A 93 -7.68 -8.07 -5.21
C LEU A 93 -8.84 -8.92 -5.77
N PRO A 94 -8.82 -10.27 -5.71
CA PRO A 94 -9.94 -11.09 -6.17
C PRO A 94 -11.27 -10.85 -5.45
N ASP A 95 -11.23 -10.29 -4.24
CA ASP A 95 -12.43 -9.94 -3.47
C ASP A 95 -13.19 -8.73 -4.06
N PHE A 96 -12.58 -7.97 -4.98
CA PHE A 96 -13.13 -6.77 -5.61
C PHE A 96 -13.02 -6.82 -7.14
N PRO A 97 -13.64 -7.81 -7.82
CA PRO A 97 -13.39 -8.10 -9.25
C PRO A 97 -13.80 -6.98 -10.19
N ASP A 98 -14.69 -6.08 -9.76
CA ASP A 98 -15.18 -4.98 -10.57
C ASP A 98 -14.40 -3.67 -10.42
N ALA A 99 -13.52 -3.57 -9.42
CA ALA A 99 -12.73 -2.39 -9.16
C ALA A 99 -11.65 -2.16 -10.22
N GLN A 100 -11.34 -0.89 -10.49
CA GLN A 100 -10.15 -0.52 -11.26
C GLN A 100 -8.94 -0.57 -10.33
N VAL A 101 -7.94 -1.38 -10.69
CA VAL A 101 -6.70 -1.53 -9.90
C VAL A 101 -5.65 -0.58 -10.44
N ARG A 102 -5.24 0.35 -9.59
CA ARG A 102 -4.38 1.50 -9.90
C ARG A 102 -2.99 1.25 -9.32
N VAL A 103 -1.97 1.30 -10.18
CA VAL A 103 -0.59 0.89 -9.84
C VAL A 103 0.41 1.61 -10.75
N LEU A 104 1.69 1.75 -10.35
CA LEU A 104 2.70 2.23 -11.30
C LEU A 104 2.98 1.19 -12.39
N ALA A 105 3.24 1.65 -13.61
CA ALA A 105 3.49 0.80 -14.77
C ALA A 105 4.71 -0.10 -14.57
N ALA A 106 5.78 0.42 -13.96
CA ALA A 106 6.99 -0.33 -13.65
C ALA A 106 6.73 -1.51 -12.69
N GLU A 107 5.79 -1.36 -11.74
CA GLU A 107 5.42 -2.44 -10.84
C GLU A 107 4.62 -3.52 -11.53
N LEU A 108 3.65 -3.12 -12.36
CA LEU A 108 2.84 -4.07 -13.12
C LEU A 108 3.71 -4.87 -14.12
N GLU A 109 4.67 -4.21 -14.77
CA GLU A 109 5.64 -4.85 -15.65
C GLU A 109 6.51 -5.87 -14.90
N ALA A 110 7.06 -5.48 -13.74
CA ALA A 110 7.85 -6.39 -12.91
C ALA A 110 7.02 -7.59 -12.44
N ALA A 111 5.82 -7.35 -11.88
CA ALA A 111 4.94 -8.40 -11.38
C ALA A 111 4.54 -9.40 -12.46
N THR A 112 4.17 -8.92 -13.66
CA THR A 112 3.78 -9.80 -14.76
C THR A 112 4.95 -10.55 -15.39
N THR A 113 6.16 -10.00 -15.35
CA THR A 113 7.36 -10.62 -15.91
C THR A 113 7.98 -11.65 -14.95
N GLU A 114 7.98 -11.35 -13.66
CA GLU A 114 8.66 -12.14 -12.64
C GLU A 114 7.76 -13.20 -11.99
N ALA A 115 6.45 -13.17 -12.22
CA ALA A 115 5.54 -14.17 -11.69
C ALA A 115 5.65 -15.53 -12.41
N PRO A 116 5.48 -16.66 -11.69
CA PRO A 116 5.36 -16.75 -10.24
C PRO A 116 6.71 -16.58 -9.53
N SER A 117 6.72 -15.90 -8.38
CA SER A 117 7.90 -15.77 -7.52
C SER A 117 7.52 -15.77 -6.04
N PHE A 118 8.50 -15.58 -5.15
CA PHE A 118 8.27 -15.49 -3.71
C PHE A 118 7.36 -14.31 -3.32
N ARG A 119 7.34 -13.27 -4.16
CA ARG A 119 6.60 -12.02 -3.97
C ARG A 119 5.35 -11.93 -4.83
N TYR A 120 5.42 -12.41 -6.08
CA TYR A 120 4.39 -12.20 -7.09
C TYR A 120 3.56 -13.48 -7.30
N ARG A 121 2.28 -13.44 -6.92
CA ARG A 121 1.37 -14.60 -6.96
C ARG A 121 0.34 -14.47 -8.08
N PRO A 122 0.39 -15.32 -9.13
CA PRO A 122 -0.62 -15.32 -10.20
C PRO A 122 -2.06 -15.44 -9.71
N ALA A 123 -2.29 -16.10 -8.58
CA ALA A 123 -3.60 -16.23 -7.96
C ALA A 123 -4.24 -14.87 -7.65
N HIS A 124 -3.45 -13.86 -7.25
CA HIS A 124 -3.93 -12.54 -6.85
C HIS A 124 -4.52 -11.72 -8.01
N TRP A 125 -4.20 -12.06 -9.25
CA TRP A 125 -4.77 -11.42 -10.45
C TRP A 125 -5.37 -12.41 -11.45
N ALA A 126 -5.64 -13.65 -11.05
CA ALA A 126 -6.25 -14.67 -11.91
C ALA A 126 -7.66 -14.27 -12.40
N HIS A 127 -8.36 -13.41 -11.67
CA HIS A 127 -9.69 -12.88 -12.03
C HIS A 127 -9.65 -11.84 -13.17
N GLY A 128 -8.46 -11.45 -13.65
CA GLY A 128 -8.29 -10.43 -14.68
C GLY A 128 -8.63 -9.01 -14.22
N PRO A 129 -7.83 -8.41 -13.29
CA PRO A 129 -8.08 -7.06 -12.80
C PRO A 129 -8.15 -6.02 -13.91
N LYS A 130 -8.99 -5.00 -13.71
CA LYS A 130 -9.08 -3.83 -14.59
C LYS A 130 -7.92 -2.88 -14.29
N TRP A 131 -6.73 -3.18 -14.81
CA TRP A 131 -5.52 -2.40 -14.57
C TRP A 131 -5.62 -0.98 -15.13
N VAL A 132 -5.22 -0.01 -14.32
CA VAL A 132 -5.01 1.39 -14.70
C VAL A 132 -3.63 1.79 -14.21
N SER A 133 -2.64 1.72 -15.10
CA SER A 133 -1.25 1.99 -14.75
C SER A 133 -0.82 3.44 -15.00
N TYR A 134 0.17 3.90 -14.26
CA TYR A 134 0.75 5.24 -14.37
C TYR A 134 2.25 5.19 -14.57
N THR A 135 2.76 6.08 -15.41
CA THR A 135 4.19 6.38 -15.48
C THR A 135 4.46 7.60 -14.63
N ALA A 136 5.45 7.50 -13.75
CA ALA A 136 5.95 8.63 -13.00
C ALA A 136 6.88 9.46 -13.90
N GLU A 137 6.39 10.59 -14.39
CA GLU A 137 7.19 11.55 -15.14
C GLU A 137 7.51 12.76 -14.26
N PRO A 138 8.72 13.33 -14.35
CA PRO A 138 9.02 14.61 -13.70
C PRO A 138 8.03 15.69 -14.16
N GLY A 139 7.37 16.38 -13.22
CA GLY A 139 6.48 17.49 -13.58
C GLY A 139 5.51 17.97 -12.51
N GLU A 140 4.93 17.05 -11.73
CA GLU A 140 4.05 17.40 -10.61
C GLU A 140 4.77 17.20 -9.27
N GLU A 141 5.17 18.31 -8.65
CA GLU A 141 5.83 18.31 -7.34
C GLU A 141 4.80 18.28 -6.20
N TRP A 142 5.03 17.40 -5.23
CA TRP A 142 4.29 17.29 -3.98
C TRP A 142 5.29 17.22 -2.83
N PHE A 143 5.43 18.32 -2.06
CA PHE A 143 6.42 18.46 -0.98
C PHE A 143 7.84 18.05 -1.39
N GLY A 144 8.23 18.44 -2.62
CA GLY A 144 9.54 18.13 -3.19
C GLY A 144 9.70 16.70 -3.70
N PHE A 145 8.61 15.93 -3.83
CA PHE A 145 8.57 14.64 -4.51
C PHE A 145 7.85 14.75 -5.86
N THR A 146 8.30 13.97 -6.85
CA THR A 146 7.45 13.65 -8.01
C THR A 146 6.16 13.00 -7.51
N SER A 147 5.03 13.39 -8.08
CA SER A 147 3.74 12.80 -7.79
C SER A 147 2.91 12.62 -9.06
N VAL A 148 1.93 11.73 -8.99
CA VAL A 148 0.94 11.52 -10.05
C VAL A 148 -0.44 11.70 -9.43
N GLN A 149 -1.25 12.60 -9.98
CA GLN A 149 -2.69 12.64 -9.68
C GLN A 149 -3.40 11.55 -10.50
N PRO A 150 -4.01 10.51 -9.88
CA PRO A 150 -4.70 9.47 -10.63
C PRO A 150 -5.92 10.03 -11.35
N LYS A 151 -5.99 9.83 -12.67
CA LYS A 151 -7.11 10.31 -13.49
C LYS A 151 -8.43 9.70 -13.02
N GLY A 152 -9.45 10.54 -12.85
CA GLY A 152 -10.76 10.10 -12.37
C GLY A 152 -10.81 9.79 -10.87
N LEU A 153 -9.75 10.10 -10.12
CA LEU A 153 -9.81 10.22 -8.67
C LEU A 153 -9.76 11.69 -8.24
N PRO A 154 -10.24 12.00 -7.02
CA PRO A 154 -10.18 13.33 -6.44
C PRO A 154 -8.74 13.87 -6.35
N PRO A 155 -8.53 15.20 -6.47
CA PRO A 155 -7.21 15.84 -6.35
C PRO A 155 -6.54 15.68 -4.98
N GLU A 156 -7.31 15.25 -3.98
CA GLU A 156 -6.85 14.89 -2.63
C GLU A 156 -6.06 13.58 -2.60
N ILE A 157 -6.00 12.83 -3.70
CA ILE A 157 -5.25 11.57 -3.78
C ILE A 157 -4.08 11.74 -4.75
N ARG A 158 -2.87 11.39 -4.30
CA ARG A 158 -1.65 11.37 -5.11
C ARG A 158 -0.88 10.08 -4.93
N LEU A 159 -0.30 9.59 -6.02
CA LEU A 159 0.73 8.53 -5.99
C LEU A 159 2.09 9.21 -5.94
N VAL A 160 2.92 8.82 -4.99
CA VAL A 160 4.26 9.39 -4.78
C VAL A 160 5.27 8.24 -4.98
N PRO A 161 6.01 8.17 -6.09
CA PRO A 161 6.99 7.11 -6.29
C PRO A 161 8.04 7.10 -5.17
N LEU A 162 8.14 5.97 -4.46
CA LEU A 162 9.03 5.76 -3.32
C LEU A 162 9.92 4.53 -3.58
N GLY A 163 10.71 4.61 -4.66
CA GLY A 163 11.43 3.47 -5.20
C GLY A 163 12.43 2.83 -4.24
N GLY A 164 12.79 1.58 -4.53
CA GLY A 164 13.85 0.83 -3.86
C GLY A 164 13.39 -0.53 -3.33
N HIS A 165 12.20 -0.59 -2.72
CA HIS A 165 11.62 -1.85 -2.27
C HIS A 165 11.21 -2.72 -3.47
N THR A 166 10.47 -2.16 -4.41
CA THR A 166 10.06 -2.82 -5.66
C THR A 166 10.37 -1.94 -6.88
N ALA A 167 10.22 -2.48 -8.09
CA ALA A 167 10.53 -1.77 -9.33
C ALA A 167 9.63 -0.54 -9.56
N GLY A 168 8.37 -0.59 -9.10
CA GLY A 168 7.43 0.52 -9.19
C GLY A 168 6.74 0.85 -7.87
N HIS A 169 7.44 0.73 -6.74
CA HIS A 169 6.90 1.07 -5.43
C HIS A 169 6.44 2.53 -5.38
N THR A 170 5.23 2.76 -4.86
CA THR A 170 4.65 4.09 -4.69
C THR A 170 4.03 4.24 -3.31
N GLY A 171 4.23 5.37 -2.66
CA GLY A 171 3.37 5.81 -1.58
C GLY A 171 2.04 6.34 -2.11
N VAL A 172 1.03 6.39 -1.24
CA VAL A 172 -0.26 7.02 -1.53
C VAL A 172 -0.53 8.12 -0.52
N ALA A 173 -0.57 9.37 -1.00
CA ALA A 173 -0.89 10.53 -0.22
C ALA A 173 -2.37 10.85 -0.32
N VAL A 174 -3.03 11.02 0.83
CA VAL A 174 -4.44 11.41 0.94
C VAL A 174 -4.54 12.68 1.76
N ARG A 175 -5.24 13.70 1.25
CA ARG A 175 -5.49 14.95 1.97
C ARG A 175 -6.68 14.79 2.92
N GLU A 176 -6.46 15.12 4.19
CA GLU A 176 -7.47 15.15 5.26
C GLU A 176 -7.57 16.57 5.83
N GLY A 177 -8.57 17.33 5.38
CA GLY A 177 -8.67 18.76 5.69
C GLY A 177 -7.47 19.52 5.13
N ASP A 178 -6.73 20.22 5.99
CA ASP A 178 -5.55 20.99 5.61
C ASP A 178 -4.24 20.19 5.67
N ARG A 179 -4.28 18.92 6.07
CA ARG A 179 -3.11 18.05 6.25
C ARG A 179 -3.11 16.90 5.25
N TRP A 180 -1.95 16.31 5.03
CA TRP A 180 -1.79 15.08 4.24
C TRP A 180 -1.40 13.91 5.12
N LEU A 181 -1.91 12.73 4.78
CA LEU A 181 -1.43 11.44 5.25
C LEU A 181 -0.77 10.71 4.07
N LEU A 182 0.50 10.36 4.20
CA LEU A 182 1.23 9.54 3.23
C LEU A 182 1.36 8.12 3.75
N HIS A 183 0.67 7.18 3.11
CA HIS A 183 0.93 5.76 3.27
C HIS A 183 2.16 5.40 2.46
N CYS A 184 3.28 5.13 3.14
CA CYS A 184 4.56 4.90 2.51
C CYS A 184 4.75 3.45 2.04
N GLY A 185 3.77 2.57 2.23
CA GLY A 185 3.94 1.15 1.94
C GLY A 185 5.19 0.61 2.64
N ASP A 186 6.02 -0.05 1.86
CA ASP A 186 7.27 -0.69 2.27
C ASP A 186 8.53 0.16 2.02
N ALA A 187 8.38 1.48 1.83
CA ALA A 187 9.53 2.37 1.68
C ALA A 187 10.40 2.46 2.96
N TYR A 188 9.79 2.18 4.12
CA TYR A 188 10.46 1.93 5.41
C TYR A 188 9.59 0.99 6.24
N TYR A 189 10.18 0.29 7.21
CA TYR A 189 9.48 -0.72 8.01
C TYR A 189 9.32 -0.30 9.49
N TYR A 190 10.16 0.61 9.96
CA TYR A 190 10.19 1.05 11.35
C TYR A 190 10.30 2.57 11.45
N HIS A 191 9.40 3.20 12.22
CA HIS A 191 9.28 4.65 12.35
C HIS A 191 10.56 5.35 12.79
N ARG A 192 11.41 4.67 13.57
CA ARG A 192 12.70 5.25 14.00
C ARG A 192 13.74 5.29 12.89
N GLU A 193 13.50 4.66 11.74
CA GLU A 193 14.28 4.90 10.51
C GLU A 193 14.08 6.32 9.99
N LEU A 194 12.98 6.98 10.38
CA LEU A 194 12.68 8.36 10.03
C LEU A 194 13.06 9.38 11.13
N ASP A 195 13.64 8.93 12.24
CA ASP A 195 14.16 9.82 13.29
C ASP A 195 15.36 10.63 12.76
N LYS A 196 15.66 11.76 13.44
CA LYS A 196 16.86 12.57 13.15
C LYS A 196 18.15 11.75 13.26
N ASP A 197 18.20 10.86 14.24
CA ASP A 197 19.24 9.83 14.40
C ASP A 197 18.58 8.48 14.12
N PRO A 198 18.69 7.95 12.89
CA PRO A 198 17.88 6.82 12.45
C PRO A 198 18.35 5.52 13.08
N HIS A 199 17.40 4.68 13.48
CA HIS A 199 17.66 3.36 14.04
C HIS A 199 16.82 2.28 13.36
N PRO A 200 17.43 1.19 12.85
CA PRO A 200 16.67 0.07 12.33
C PRO A 200 16.10 -0.79 13.47
N HIS A 201 15.03 -1.51 13.19
CA HIS A 201 14.56 -2.59 14.07
C HIS A 201 15.21 -3.92 13.63
N PRO A 202 15.96 -4.64 14.47
CA PRO A 202 16.77 -5.78 14.04
C PRO A 202 16.01 -6.86 13.24
N LEU A 203 14.77 -7.15 13.63
CA LEU A 203 13.94 -8.15 12.94
C LEU A 203 13.32 -7.61 11.64
N LEU A 204 12.89 -6.35 11.63
CA LEU A 204 12.20 -5.79 10.46
C LEU A 204 13.21 -5.42 9.37
N ASP A 205 14.43 -5.02 9.77
CA ASP A 205 15.50 -4.71 8.82
C ASP A 205 15.96 -5.95 8.04
N PHE A 206 15.92 -7.14 8.65
CA PHE A 206 16.18 -8.39 7.93
C PHE A 206 15.16 -8.62 6.80
N VAL A 207 13.87 -8.38 7.07
CA VAL A 207 12.82 -8.52 6.06
C VAL A 207 12.96 -7.45 4.98
N GLN A 208 13.09 -6.19 5.39
CA GLN A 208 13.25 -5.04 4.50
C GLN A 208 14.45 -5.20 3.55
N THR A 209 15.61 -5.60 4.06
CA THR A 209 16.82 -5.79 3.24
C THR A 209 16.78 -7.07 2.41
N GLY A 210 16.06 -8.09 2.84
CA GLY A 210 15.84 -9.32 2.06
C GLY A 210 14.90 -9.14 0.87
N SER A 211 14.00 -8.15 0.93
CA SER A 211 12.98 -7.90 -0.09
C SER A 211 13.29 -6.69 -1.01
N GLU A 212 14.38 -5.94 -0.78
CA GLU A 212 14.72 -4.76 -1.59
C GLU A 212 15.22 -5.15 -3.00
N VAL A 213 14.68 -4.51 -4.05
CA VAL A 213 15.22 -4.67 -5.41
C VAL A 213 16.35 -3.69 -5.73
N HIS A 214 16.40 -2.54 -5.04
CA HIS A 214 17.41 -1.51 -5.27
C HIS A 214 17.78 -0.74 -4.00
N ARG A 215 18.85 -1.20 -3.33
CA ARG A 215 19.33 -0.65 -2.05
C ARG A 215 19.57 0.86 -2.04
N ASP A 216 20.40 1.38 -2.95
CA ASP A 216 20.77 2.80 -2.91
C ASP A 216 19.56 3.72 -3.12
N LEU A 217 18.62 3.29 -3.98
CA LEU A 217 17.37 3.99 -4.19
C LEU A 217 16.49 3.96 -2.94
N ARG A 218 16.37 2.81 -2.26
CA ARG A 218 15.64 2.73 -0.97
C ARG A 218 16.24 3.67 0.07
N LEU A 219 17.56 3.64 0.25
CA LEU A 219 18.24 4.52 1.22
C LEU A 219 18.05 6.01 0.87
N GLY A 220 18.06 6.34 -0.44
CA GLY A 220 17.73 7.68 -0.93
C GLY A 220 16.28 8.07 -0.64
N THR A 221 15.32 7.16 -0.86
CA THR A 221 13.91 7.34 -0.53
C THR A 221 13.72 7.60 0.97
N GLN A 222 14.34 6.79 1.84
CA GLN A 222 14.30 6.99 3.30
C GLN A 222 14.93 8.33 3.71
N ALA A 223 16.00 8.76 3.05
CA ALA A 223 16.59 10.08 3.29
C ALA A 223 15.62 11.22 2.96
N ARG A 224 14.93 11.15 1.82
CA ARG A 224 13.92 12.15 1.44
C ARG A 224 12.69 12.12 2.35
N LEU A 225 12.26 10.94 2.79
CA LEU A 225 11.18 10.83 3.79
C LEU A 225 11.57 11.46 5.13
N ARG A 226 12.83 11.35 5.56
CA ARG A 226 13.34 12.07 6.72
C ARG A 226 13.29 13.59 6.54
N GLU A 227 13.61 14.08 5.35
CA GLU A 227 13.49 15.51 5.02
C GLU A 227 12.02 15.96 5.07
N LEU A 228 11.10 15.18 4.50
CA LEU A 228 9.66 15.44 4.55
C LEU A 228 9.14 15.56 5.99
N VAL A 229 9.44 14.57 6.85
CA VAL A 229 9.00 14.56 8.25
C VAL A 229 9.62 15.72 9.03
N ARG A 230 10.88 16.06 8.77
CA ARG A 230 11.59 17.15 9.44
C ARG A 230 11.05 18.52 9.04
N ASP A 231 10.83 18.74 7.75
CA ASP A 231 10.58 20.07 7.19
C ASP A 231 9.08 20.37 7.03
N HIS A 232 8.23 19.33 6.97
CA HIS A 232 6.79 19.43 6.73
C HIS A 232 5.94 18.58 7.69
N GLY A 233 6.44 18.20 8.87
CA GLY A 233 5.72 17.32 9.81
C GLY A 233 4.41 17.89 10.38
N ASP A 234 4.22 19.21 10.33
CA ASP A 234 2.96 19.89 10.63
C ASP A 234 1.93 19.77 9.50
N GLU A 235 2.38 19.65 8.26
CA GLU A 235 1.53 19.52 7.07
C GLU A 235 1.29 18.06 6.66
N VAL A 236 2.29 17.18 6.85
CA VAL A 236 2.28 15.80 6.36
C VAL A 236 2.59 14.82 7.50
N SER A 237 1.69 13.86 7.69
CA SER A 237 1.95 12.66 8.52
C SER A 237 2.30 11.49 7.61
N VAL A 238 3.21 10.62 8.05
CA VAL A 238 3.60 9.41 7.33
C VAL A 238 3.19 8.17 8.13
N ILE A 239 2.97 7.06 7.43
CA ILE A 239 2.75 5.74 8.03
C ILE A 239 3.34 4.65 7.15
N SER A 240 4.05 3.70 7.77
CA SER A 240 4.54 2.47 7.11
C SER A 240 3.47 1.38 7.10
N ALA A 241 3.47 0.57 6.04
CA ALA A 241 2.64 -0.63 5.97
C ALA A 241 3.05 -1.71 6.97
N HIS A 242 4.25 -1.66 7.55
CA HIS A 242 4.83 -2.70 8.43
C HIS A 242 5.27 -2.22 9.81
N ASP A 243 5.00 -0.97 10.17
CA ASP A 243 5.18 -0.47 11.54
C ASP A 243 3.92 -0.61 12.42
N PRO A 244 3.90 -1.53 13.42
CA PRO A 244 2.74 -1.72 14.29
C PRO A 244 2.58 -0.60 15.35
N TRP A 245 3.63 0.15 15.67
CA TRP A 245 3.57 1.27 16.62
C TRP A 245 2.96 2.51 15.99
N GLU A 246 3.21 2.75 14.70
CA GLU A 246 2.53 3.80 13.95
C GLU A 246 1.07 3.46 13.79
N LEU A 247 0.74 2.22 13.43
CA LEU A 247 -0.65 1.76 13.33
C LEU A 247 -1.43 1.99 14.63
N ASP A 248 -0.83 1.69 15.78
CA ASP A 248 -1.49 1.83 17.09
C ASP A 248 -1.93 3.28 17.39
N ARG A 249 -1.31 4.28 16.75
CA ARG A 249 -1.70 5.69 16.87
C ARG A 249 -3.05 6.00 16.19
N TYR A 250 -3.55 5.09 15.37
CA TYR A 250 -4.78 5.29 14.60
C TYR A 250 -5.97 4.51 15.17
N ARG A 251 -5.72 3.51 16.04
CA ARG A 251 -6.70 2.56 16.58
C ARG A 251 -7.62 3.11 17.69
#